data_AF-A0A229TPH8-F1
#
_entry.id   AF-A0A229TPH8-F1
#
_cell.length_a   1.000
_cell.length_b   1.000
_cell.length_c   1.000
_cell.angle_alpha   90.00
_cell.angle_beta   90.00
_cell.angle_gamma   90.00
#
_symmetry.space_group_name_H-M   'P 1'
#
loop_
_entity.id
_entity.type
_entity.pdbx_description
1 polymer ?
#
loop_
_entity_poly.entity_id
_entity_poly.type
_entity_poly.pdbx_seq_one_letter_code
_entity_poly.pdbx_strand_id
1 'polypeptide(L)'
;MPAIQASLGKLELSEEDQALSRLAETYARQIDQAAGAAAHADRVLRAVDQAEDPDLYEQVAALKAKLAERTAVSDLGPKLLAALDALGASPKARAAAAKGGGARGQRGGKLAAIRESRAG
;
A
#
# COMPACT_ATOMS: atom_id res chain seq x y z
N MET A 1 -6.03 -12.73 -17.39
CA MET A 1 -6.38 -11.30 -17.18
C MET A 1 -6.94 -10.60 -18.43
N PRO A 2 -8.04 -11.08 -19.04
CA PRO A 2 -8.60 -10.43 -20.24
C PRO A 2 -9.22 -9.04 -19.96
N ALA A 3 -9.73 -8.79 -18.75
CA ALA A 3 -10.42 -7.53 -18.43
C ALA A 3 -9.48 -6.31 -18.35
N ILE A 4 -8.28 -6.44 -17.76
CA ILE A 4 -7.33 -5.32 -17.65
C ILE A 4 -6.70 -5.00 -19.02
N GLN A 5 -6.36 -6.02 -19.80
CA GLN A 5 -5.90 -5.83 -21.18
C GLN A 5 -6.97 -5.17 -22.05
N ALA A 6 -8.24 -5.58 -21.91
CA ALA A 6 -9.35 -4.95 -22.63
C ALA A 6 -9.59 -3.49 -22.21
N SER A 7 -9.31 -3.14 -20.95
CA SER A 7 -9.41 -1.75 -20.47
C SER A 7 -8.23 -0.89 -20.94
N LEU A 8 -7.00 -1.41 -20.86
CA LEU A 8 -5.80 -0.68 -21.31
C LEU A 8 -5.79 -0.49 -22.83
N GLY A 9 -6.28 -1.47 -23.60
CA GLY A 9 -6.39 -1.37 -25.06
C GLY A 9 -7.40 -0.33 -25.57
N LYS A 10 -8.23 0.25 -24.69
CA LYS A 10 -9.16 1.34 -25.03
C LYS A 10 -8.59 2.74 -24.75
N LEU A 11 -7.43 2.82 -24.11
CA LEU A 11 -6.78 4.09 -23.78
C LEU A 11 -5.70 4.39 -24.82
N GLU A 12 -5.69 5.62 -25.34
CA GLU A 12 -4.54 6.14 -26.07
C GLU A 12 -3.48 6.55 -25.05
N LEU A 13 -2.50 5.66 -24.83
CA LEU A 13 -1.44 5.86 -23.85
C LEU A 13 -0.23 6.56 -24.49
N SER A 14 0.27 7.60 -23.84
CA SER A 14 1.56 8.20 -24.21
C SER A 14 2.72 7.21 -23.99
N GLU A 15 3.90 7.47 -24.56
CA GLU A 15 5.08 6.62 -24.33
C GLU A 15 5.47 6.53 -22.85
N GLU A 16 5.28 7.62 -22.09
CA GLU A 16 5.53 7.65 -20.64
C GLU A 16 4.54 6.77 -19.87
N ASP A 17 3.29 6.66 -20.34
CA ASP A 17 2.24 5.84 -19.71
C ASP A 17 2.35 4.34 -20.02
N GLN A 18 3.11 3.96 -21.06
CA GLN A 18 3.31 2.55 -21.40
C GLN A 18 4.05 1.77 -20.30
N ALA A 19 5.01 2.42 -19.61
CA ALA A 19 5.71 1.80 -18.49
C ALA A 19 4.75 1.52 -17.31
N LEU A 20 3.83 2.45 -17.05
CA LEU A 20 2.82 2.30 -16.01
C LEU A 20 1.80 1.22 -16.36
N SER A 21 1.41 1.12 -17.63
CA SER A 21 0.54 0.05 -18.14
C SER A 21 1.15 -1.34 -17.93
N ARG A 22 2.44 -1.54 -18.26
CA ARG A 22 3.15 -2.80 -18.00
C ARG A 22 3.25 -3.14 -16.51
N LEU A 23 3.41 -2.13 -15.66
CA LEU A 23 3.41 -2.30 -14.21
C LEU A 23 2.03 -2.75 -13.71
N ALA A 24 0.96 -2.13 -14.21
CA ALA A 24 -0.41 -2.50 -13.88
C ALA A 24 -0.74 -3.94 -14.28
N GLU A 25 -0.33 -4.38 -15.48
CA GLU A 25 -0.47 -5.78 -15.91
C GLU A 25 0.32 -6.75 -15.02
N THR A 26 1.50 -6.34 -14.56
CA THR A 26 2.33 -7.16 -13.67
C THR A 26 1.66 -7.33 -12.31
N TYR A 27 1.14 -6.25 -11.72
CA TYR A 27 0.38 -6.32 -10.47
C TYR A 27 -0.91 -7.12 -10.62
N ALA A 28 -1.61 -6.98 -11.74
CA ALA A 28 -2.77 -7.82 -12.04
C ALA A 28 -2.42 -9.31 -11.99
N ARG A 29 -1.37 -9.74 -12.71
CA ARG A 29 -0.93 -11.14 -12.68
C ARG A 29 -0.55 -11.61 -11.26
N GLN A 30 0.12 -10.77 -10.49
CA GLN A 30 0.47 -11.10 -9.11
C GLN A 30 -0.77 -11.25 -8.22
N ILE A 31 -1.82 -10.44 -8.41
CA ILE A 31 -3.09 -10.57 -7.70
C ILE A 31 -3.79 -11.91 -8.03
N ASP A 32 -3.84 -12.28 -9.31
CA ASP A 32 -4.40 -13.59 -9.72
C ASP A 32 -3.63 -14.76 -9.08
N GLN A 33 -2.30 -14.70 -9.11
CA GLN A 33 -1.44 -15.71 -8.48
C GLN A 33 -1.68 -15.79 -6.98
N ALA A 34 -1.81 -14.64 -6.30
CA ALA A 34 -2.11 -14.58 -4.88
C ALA A 34 -3.48 -15.22 -4.56
N ALA A 35 -4.51 -14.97 -5.37
CA ALA A 35 -5.83 -15.60 -5.20
C ALA A 35 -5.76 -17.13 -5.36
N GLY A 36 -5.02 -17.63 -6.36
CA GLY A 36 -4.79 -19.07 -6.54
C GLY A 36 -4.03 -19.70 -5.37
N ALA A 37 -2.99 -19.03 -4.87
CA ALA A 37 -2.23 -19.46 -3.70
C ALA A 37 -3.10 -19.49 -2.43
N ALA A 38 -3.96 -18.49 -2.22
CA ALA A 38 -4.90 -18.45 -1.10
C ALA A 38 -5.87 -19.64 -1.14
N ALA A 39 -6.50 -19.90 -2.29
CA ALA A 39 -7.39 -21.04 -2.45
C ALA A 39 -6.67 -22.39 -2.23
N HIS A 40 -5.40 -22.50 -2.60
CA HIS A 40 -4.59 -23.68 -2.31
C HIS A 40 -4.29 -23.81 -0.82
N ALA A 41 -3.88 -22.72 -0.16
CA ALA A 41 -3.65 -22.69 1.28
C ALA A 41 -4.90 -23.11 2.06
N ASP A 42 -6.09 -22.61 1.71
CA ASP A 42 -7.35 -23.01 2.34
C ASP A 42 -7.61 -24.52 2.24
N ARG A 43 -7.27 -25.14 1.10
CA ARG A 43 -7.37 -26.60 0.94
C ARG A 43 -6.40 -27.34 1.85
N VAL A 44 -5.16 -26.86 1.94
CA VAL A 44 -4.14 -27.44 2.82
C VAL A 44 -4.56 -27.33 4.29
N LEU A 45 -5.10 -26.18 4.70
CA LEU A 45 -5.58 -25.98 6.07
C LEU A 45 -6.69 -26.96 6.45
N ARG A 46 -7.66 -27.17 5.56
CA ARG A 46 -8.71 -28.19 5.78
C ARG A 46 -8.13 -29.59 5.89
N ALA A 47 -7.12 -29.91 5.09
CA ALA A 47 -6.46 -31.21 5.14
C ALA A 47 -5.69 -31.41 6.46
N VAL A 48 -5.03 -30.35 6.96
CA VAL A 48 -4.35 -30.36 8.26
C VAL A 48 -5.36 -30.56 9.40
N ASP A 49 -6.48 -29.86 9.38
CA ASP A 49 -7.54 -30.02 10.39
C ASP A 49 -8.11 -31.46 10.41
N GLN A 50 -8.08 -32.17 9.28
CA GLN A 50 -8.55 -33.56 9.17
C GLN A 50 -7.48 -34.60 9.51
N ALA A 51 -6.20 -34.23 9.52
CA ALA A 51 -5.09 -35.18 9.71
C ALA A 51 -4.91 -35.63 11.16
N GLU A 52 -5.56 -34.96 12.12
CA GLU A 52 -5.44 -35.20 13.57
C GLU A 52 -3.97 -35.25 14.06
N ASP A 53 -3.07 -34.54 13.37
CA ASP A 53 -1.64 -34.45 13.69
C ASP A 53 -1.35 -33.13 14.44
N PRO A 54 -1.07 -33.19 15.75
CA PRO A 54 -0.81 -31.99 16.56
C PRO A 54 0.43 -31.21 16.14
N ASP A 55 1.49 -31.89 15.70
CA ASP A 55 2.75 -31.26 15.32
C ASP A 55 2.59 -30.48 14.01
N LEU A 56 1.85 -31.07 13.06
CA LEU A 56 1.50 -30.39 11.81
C LEU A 56 0.63 -29.15 12.07
N TYR A 57 -0.33 -29.26 12.99
CA TYR A 57 -1.17 -28.12 13.39
C TYR A 57 -0.35 -26.97 13.98
N GLU A 58 0.59 -27.27 14.90
CA GLU A 58 1.46 -26.26 15.51
C GLU A 58 2.35 -25.57 14.47
N GLN A 59 2.95 -26.33 13.54
CA GLN A 59 3.77 -25.78 12.46
C GLN A 59 2.96 -24.84 11.56
N VAL A 60 1.73 -25.23 11.19
CA VAL A 60 0.83 -24.39 10.40
C VAL A 60 0.40 -23.13 11.16
N ALA A 61 0.12 -23.24 12.46
CA ALA A 61 -0.21 -22.10 13.31
C ALA A 61 0.94 -21.08 13.38
N ALA A 62 2.19 -21.55 13.56
CA ALA A 62 3.38 -20.70 13.56
C ALA A 62 3.58 -19.98 12.21
N LEU A 63 3.38 -20.69 11.09
CA LEU A 63 3.45 -20.09 9.75
C LEU A 63 2.38 -19.02 9.53
N LYS A 64 1.14 -19.27 9.98
CA LYS A 64 0.05 -18.28 9.94
C LYS A 64 0.40 -17.01 10.71
N ALA A 65 0.94 -17.15 11.92
CA ALA A 65 1.35 -16.01 12.75
C ALA A 65 2.41 -15.15 12.03
N LYS A 66 3.43 -15.79 11.45
CA LYS A 66 4.48 -15.10 10.69
C LYS A 66 3.94 -14.37 9.45
N LEU A 67 2.97 -14.97 8.75
CA LEU A 67 2.36 -14.33 7.58
C LEU A 67 1.50 -13.13 7.98
N ALA A 68 0.77 -13.23 9.10
CA ALA A 68 -0.03 -12.13 9.63
C ALA A 68 0.85 -10.93 10.02
N GLU A 69 1.98 -11.16 10.69
CA GLU A 69 2.96 -10.11 11.02
C GLU A 69 3.47 -9.41 9.76
N ARG A 70 3.89 -10.17 8.74
CA ARG A 70 4.36 -9.60 7.46
C ARG A 70 3.29 -8.74 6.79
N THR A 71 2.05 -9.20 6.81
CA THR A 71 0.91 -8.46 6.24
C THR A 71 0.67 -7.16 6.98
N ALA A 72 0.67 -7.18 8.30
CA ALA A 72 0.53 -5.98 9.12
C ALA A 72 1.63 -4.95 8.83
N VAL A 73 2.90 -5.37 8.72
CA VAL A 73 4.02 -4.48 8.38
C VAL A 73 3.84 -3.88 6.98
N SER A 74 3.44 -4.70 5.99
CA SER A 74 3.19 -4.25 4.62
C SER A 74 2.06 -3.22 4.55
N ASP A 75 1.00 -3.39 5.34
CA ASP A 75 -0.13 -2.47 5.40
C ASP A 75 0.20 -1.16 6.14
N LEU A 76 1.02 -1.26 7.19
CA LEU A 76 1.41 -0.12 8.03
C LEU A 76 2.43 0.78 7.33
N GLY A 77 3.32 0.23 6.49
CA GLY A 77 4.37 0.99 5.79
C GLY A 77 3.84 2.20 5.01
N PRO A 78 2.92 2.02 4.04
CA PRO A 78 2.34 3.13 3.28
C PRO A 78 1.54 4.12 4.16
N LYS A 79 0.83 3.63 5.18
CA LYS A 79 0.05 4.47 6.11
C LYS A 79 0.96 5.36 6.95
N LEU A 80 2.08 4.80 7.44
CA LEU A 80 3.10 5.54 8.17
C LEU A 80 3.76 6.58 7.28
N LEU A 81 4.12 6.21 6.05
CA LEU A 81 4.69 7.15 5.08
C LEU A 81 3.71 8.31 4.80
N ALA A 82 2.43 8.01 4.59
CA ALA A 82 1.40 9.04 4.39
C ALA A 82 1.25 9.96 5.62
N ALA A 83 1.31 9.42 6.84
CA ALA A 83 1.30 10.22 8.06
C ALA A 83 2.55 11.12 8.18
N LEU A 84 3.73 10.60 7.84
CA LEU A 84 4.98 11.36 7.82
C LEU A 84 4.97 12.45 6.74
N ASP A 85 4.41 12.18 5.57
CA ASP A 85 4.19 13.19 4.52
C ASP A 85 3.27 14.31 5.03
N ALA A 86 2.15 13.96 5.67
CA ALA A 86 1.21 14.93 6.23
C ALA A 86 1.81 15.80 7.34
N LEU A 87 2.73 15.25 8.14
CA LEU A 87 3.47 15.97 9.18
C LEU A 87 4.67 16.77 8.65
N GLY A 88 4.98 16.70 7.35
CA GLY A 88 6.17 17.33 6.78
C GLY A 88 7.48 16.65 7.19
N ALA A 89 7.42 15.43 7.73
CA ALA A 89 8.54 14.70 8.31
C ALA A 89 9.25 13.78 7.30
N SER A 90 8.67 13.55 6.12
CA SER A 90 9.32 12.73 5.09
C SER A 90 10.44 13.48 4.34
N PRO A 91 11.44 12.80 3.75
CA PRO A 91 12.46 13.44 2.91
C PRO A 91 11.86 14.26 1.76
N LYS A 92 10.79 13.75 1.13
CA LYS A 92 10.08 14.43 0.05
C LYS A 92 9.39 15.70 0.54
N ALA A 93 8.65 15.62 1.64
CA ALA A 93 7.95 16.77 2.21
C ALA A 93 8.91 17.85 2.73
N ARG A 94 10.04 17.45 3.34
CA ARG A 94 11.10 18.38 3.76
C ARG A 94 11.77 19.06 2.56
N ALA A 95 12.06 18.33 1.48
CA ALA A 95 12.62 18.91 0.27
C ALA A 95 11.65 19.90 -0.40
N ALA A 96 10.35 19.60 -0.41
CA ALA A 96 9.32 20.50 -0.91
C ALA A 96 9.21 21.79 -0.08
N ALA A 97 9.26 21.67 1.26
CA ALA A 97 9.28 22.82 2.16
C ALA A 97 10.53 23.70 1.96
N ALA A 98 11.70 23.09 1.74
CA ALA A 98 12.95 23.81 1.48
C ALA A 98 12.95 24.56 0.13
N LYS A 99 12.33 23.99 -0.92
CA LYS A 99 12.20 24.65 -2.23
C LYS A 99 11.13 25.75 -2.27
N GLY A 100 10.13 25.69 -1.39
CA GLY A 100 9.07 26.71 -1.27
C GLY A 100 9.46 28.00 -0.54
N GLY A 101 10.68 28.09 0.00
CA GLY A 101 11.18 29.27 0.72
C GLY A 101 11.48 30.51 -0.14
N GLY A 102 11.14 30.48 -1.43
CA GLY A 102 11.54 31.50 -2.40
C GLY A 102 10.42 31.99 -3.32
N ALA A 103 9.19 32.22 -2.83
CA ALA A 103 8.21 33.04 -3.55
C ALA A 103 7.15 33.63 -2.61
N ARG A 104 7.35 34.92 -2.28
CA ARG A 104 6.38 35.95 -1.87
C ARG A 104 4.93 35.51 -1.55
N GLY A 105 4.62 35.63 -0.26
CA GLY A 105 3.33 35.93 0.38
C GLY A 105 2.03 35.81 -0.41
N GLN A 106 1.16 34.89 0.03
CA GLN A 106 -0.25 35.21 0.23
C GLN A 106 -0.93 34.19 1.17
N ARG A 107 -1.48 34.72 2.27
CA ARG A 107 -2.54 34.18 3.15
C ARG A 107 -2.17 33.02 4.09
N GLY A 108 -2.10 33.38 5.37
CA GLY A 108 -1.96 32.49 6.51
C GLY A 108 -2.98 31.36 6.50
N GLY A 109 -2.46 30.13 6.63
CA GLY A 109 -3.27 28.93 6.75
C GLY A 109 -4.17 28.99 7.99
N LYS A 110 -5.25 28.21 7.95
CA LYS A 110 -6.31 28.08 8.98
C LYS A 110 -5.78 27.93 10.41
N LEU A 111 -4.58 27.37 10.58
CA LEU A 111 -3.93 27.19 11.88
C LEU A 111 -3.28 28.47 12.45
N ALA A 112 -2.87 29.42 11.60
CA ALA A 112 -2.41 30.73 12.04
C ALA A 112 -3.58 31.57 12.59
N ALA A 113 -4.74 31.51 11.92
CA ALA A 113 -5.97 32.17 12.36
C ALA A 113 -6.47 31.67 13.73
N ILE A 114 -6.32 30.37 14.02
CA ILE A 114 -6.71 29.77 15.32
C ILE A 114 -5.75 30.19 16.45
N ARG A 115 -4.49 30.52 16.16
CA ARG A 115 -3.54 30.99 17.17
C ARG A 115 -3.75 32.46 17.52
N GLU A 116 -4.07 33.30 16.54
CA GLU A 116 -4.44 34.70 16.77
C GLU A 116 -5.74 34.82 17.59
N SER A 117 -6.75 33.97 17.34
CA SER A 117 -8.01 34.00 18.08
C SER A 117 -7.93 33.50 19.53
N ARG A 118 -6.77 33.03 19.98
CA ARG A 118 -6.53 32.58 21.38
C ARG A 118 -5.67 33.56 22.18
N ALA A 119 -5.12 34.58 21.55
CA ALA A 119 -4.19 35.53 22.15
C ALA A 119 -4.82 36.92 22.40
N GLY A 120 -6.12 37.09 22.14
CA GLY A 120 -6.94 38.24 22.52
C GLY A 120 -8.13 37.79 23.35
#